data_AF-A0A653DJS2-F1
#
_entry.id   AF-A0A653DJS2-F1
#
_cell.length_a   1.000
_cell.length_b   1.000
_cell.length_c   1.000
_cell.angle_alpha   90.00
_cell.angle_beta   90.00
_cell.angle_gamma   90.00
#
_symmetry.space_group_name_H-M   'P 1'
#
loop_
_entity.id
_entity.type
_entity.pdbx_description
1 polymer ?
#
loop_
_entity_poly.entity_id
_entity_poly.type
_entity_poly.pdbx_seq_one_letter_code
_entity_poly.pdbx_strand_id
1 'polypeptide(L)'
;MFIIDIQGFTNGCNFICKEIAIMNTVTGYWQHKLINWTVQNLHGLPWDLLSPSAEDFLYYEQITTFIKDFVQDAPIFVKGHQKKQWLERIITNHITDLYDAGCPRYSQKDIQIQTLF
;
A
#
# COMPACT_ATOMS: atom_id res chain seq x y z
N MET A 1 -6.93 -9.89 10.45
CA MET A 1 -6.25 -8.59 10.59
C MET A 1 -5.30 -8.45 9.43
N PHE A 2 -5.26 -7.27 8.81
CA PHE A 2 -4.43 -7.03 7.64
C PHE A 2 -3.53 -5.82 7.84
N ILE A 3 -2.34 -5.88 7.26
CA ILE A 3 -1.48 -4.72 7.06
C ILE A 3 -1.51 -4.37 5.58
N ILE A 4 -1.75 -3.10 5.27
CA ILE A 4 -1.68 -2.57 3.91
C ILE A 4 -0.53 -1.57 3.84
N ASP A 5 0.38 -1.77 2.88
CA ASP A 5 1.32 -0.73 2.45
C ASP A 5 0.93 -0.22 1.06
N ILE A 6 0.96 1.10 0.91
CA ILE A 6 0.59 1.79 -0.31
C ILE A 6 1.74 2.72 -0.66
N GLN A 7 2.23 2.68 -1.88
CA GLN A 7 3.07 3.76 -2.40
C GLN A 7 2.34 4.47 -3.51
N GLY A 8 2.70 5.74 -3.63
CA GLY A 8 2.02 6.69 -4.47
C GLY A 8 2.70 8.03 -4.33
N PHE A 9 2.14 9.02 -4.98
CA PHE A 9 2.63 10.39 -4.95
C PHE A 9 1.46 11.35 -4.82
N THR A 10 1.77 12.56 -4.41
CA THR A 10 0.79 13.64 -4.31
C THR A 10 0.79 14.46 -5.59
N ASN A 11 -0.38 14.67 -6.17
CA ASN A 11 -0.60 15.69 -7.19
C ASN A 11 -1.51 16.76 -6.61
N GLY A 12 -0.92 17.89 -6.20
CA GLY A 12 -1.60 18.90 -5.39
C GLY A 12 -2.07 18.32 -4.06
N CYS A 13 -3.38 18.38 -3.79
CA CYS A 13 -4.00 17.85 -2.57
C CYS A 13 -4.45 16.38 -2.68
N ASN A 14 -4.24 15.74 -3.83
CA ASN A 14 -4.70 14.37 -4.08
C ASN A 14 -3.56 13.38 -3.98
N PHE A 15 -3.73 12.35 -3.16
CA PHE A 15 -2.86 11.17 -3.18
C PHE A 15 -3.28 10.24 -4.32
N ILE A 16 -2.31 9.86 -5.15
CA ILE A 16 -2.49 8.93 -6.27
C ILE A 16 -1.76 7.64 -5.91
N CYS A 17 -2.51 6.54 -5.79
CA CYS A 17 -1.94 5.22 -5.58
C CYS A 17 -1.21 4.73 -6.84
N LYS A 18 -0.02 4.18 -6.62
CA LYS A 18 0.83 3.57 -7.65
C LYS A 18 0.99 2.07 -7.43
N GLU A 19 1.11 1.64 -6.19
CA GLU A 19 1.35 0.24 -5.82
C GLU A 19 0.70 -0.04 -4.47
N ILE A 20 0.14 -1.24 -4.30
CA ILE A 20 -0.50 -1.68 -3.06
C ILE A 20 -0.07 -3.09 -2.71
N ALA A 21 0.32 -3.30 -1.45
CA ALA A 21 0.56 -4.61 -0.87
C ALA A 21 -0.35 -4.83 0.33
N ILE A 22 -0.96 -6.01 0.42
CA ILE A 22 -1.86 -6.40 1.51
C ILE A 22 -1.36 -7.72 2.09
N MET A 23 -1.11 -7.76 3.40
CA MET A 23 -0.68 -8.95 4.12
C MET A 23 -1.71 -9.34 5.18
N ASN A 24 -2.14 -10.60 5.16
CA ASN A 24 -2.86 -11.22 6.25
C ASN A 24 -1.88 -11.55 7.39
N THR A 25 -2.04 -10.94 8.54
CA THR A 25 -1.08 -11.10 9.65
C THR A 25 -1.21 -12.44 10.37
N VAL A 26 -2.29 -13.19 10.13
CA VAL A 26 -2.52 -14.50 10.76
C VAL A 26 -1.91 -15.61 9.91
N THR A 27 -2.12 -15.56 8.60
CA THR A 27 -1.65 -16.61 7.68
C THR A 27 -0.29 -16.30 7.07
N GLY A 28 0.17 -15.04 7.12
CA GLY A 28 1.37 -14.59 6.41
C GLY A 28 1.18 -14.47 4.89
N TYR A 29 -0.01 -14.80 4.37
CA TYR A 29 -0.32 -14.65 2.96
C TYR A 29 -0.39 -13.17 2.59
N TRP A 30 0.25 -12.80 1.48
CA TRP A 30 0.22 -11.44 0.98
C TRP A 30 -0.01 -11.41 -0.52
N GLN A 31 -0.55 -10.29 -0.99
CA GLN A 31 -0.67 -9.95 -2.39
C GLN A 31 -0.12 -8.55 -2.62
N HIS A 32 0.47 -8.34 -3.80
CA HIS A 32 0.93 -7.04 -4.27
C HIS A 32 0.41 -6.79 -5.67
N LYS A 33 0.04 -5.54 -5.92
CA LYS A 33 -0.48 -5.08 -7.20
C LYS A 33 0.14 -3.74 -7.58
N LEU A 34 0.52 -3.64 -8.85
CA LEU A 34 0.95 -2.45 -9.55
C LEU A 34 -0.27 -1.77 -10.18
N ILE A 35 -0.44 -0.46 -9.98
CA ILE A 35 -1.50 0.27 -10.66
C ILE A 35 -1.06 0.55 -12.10
N ASN A 36 -1.74 -0.11 -13.04
CA ASN A 36 -1.33 -0.22 -14.44
C ASN A 36 -0.98 1.13 -15.07
N TRP A 37 -1.94 2.07 -15.06
CA TRP A 37 -1.75 3.38 -15.67
C TRP A 37 -0.61 4.17 -15.02
N THR A 38 -0.54 4.15 -13.68
CA THR A 38 0.43 4.95 -12.94
C THR A 38 1.86 4.46 -13.13
N VAL A 39 2.07 3.14 -13.15
CA VAL A 39 3.39 2.55 -13.42
C VAL A 39 3.82 2.80 -14.86
N GLN A 40 2.91 2.64 -15.82
CA GLN A 40 3.25 2.81 -17.24
C GLN A 40 3.49 4.27 -17.65
N ASN A 41 2.83 5.24 -17.02
CA ASN A 41 2.82 6.63 -17.51
C ASN A 41 3.56 7.64 -16.63
N LEU A 42 3.81 7.36 -15.34
CA LEU A 42 4.42 8.33 -14.43
C LEU A 42 5.73 7.87 -13.81
N HIS A 43 5.78 6.64 -13.29
CA HIS A 43 6.96 6.14 -12.59
C HIS A 43 7.19 4.67 -12.96
N GLY A 44 7.95 4.45 -14.04
CA GLY A 44 8.20 3.14 -14.66
C GLY A 44 9.09 2.16 -13.89
N LEU A 45 9.33 2.38 -12.59
CA LEU A 45 10.08 1.43 -11.75
C LEU A 45 9.14 0.86 -10.67
N PRO A 46 8.67 -0.39 -10.79
CA PRO A 46 7.95 -1.10 -9.71
C PRO A 46 8.90 -1.36 -8.52
N TRP A 47 8.38 -1.63 -7.32
CA TRP A 47 9.23 -1.90 -6.14
C TRP A 47 10.23 -3.03 -6.39
N ASP A 48 9.73 -4.20 -6.82
CA ASP A 48 10.52 -5.44 -6.76
C ASP A 48 10.48 -6.27 -8.05
N LEU A 49 9.60 -5.91 -9.00
CA LEU A 49 9.31 -6.73 -10.17
C LEU A 49 10.16 -6.30 -11.38
N LEU A 50 11.25 -7.03 -11.61
CA LEU A 50 12.08 -6.87 -12.82
C LEU A 50 11.31 -7.20 -14.12
N SER A 51 10.24 -8.00 -14.03
CA SER A 51 9.37 -8.34 -15.16
C SER A 51 7.95 -8.72 -14.68
N PRO A 52 7.08 -7.74 -14.38
CA PRO A 52 5.72 -8.00 -13.93
C PRO A 52 4.89 -8.70 -15.01
N SER A 53 4.07 -9.65 -14.59
CA SER A 53 3.06 -10.33 -15.39
C SER A 53 1.75 -9.52 -15.42
N ALA A 54 0.83 -9.89 -16.32
CA ALA A 54 -0.48 -9.25 -16.39
C ALA A 54 -1.27 -9.35 -15.07
N GLU A 55 -1.04 -10.43 -14.29
CA GLU A 55 -1.71 -10.64 -13.00
C GLU A 55 -1.20 -9.68 -11.93
N ASP A 56 0.01 -9.14 -12.06
CA ASP A 56 0.57 -8.17 -11.10
C ASP A 56 -0.07 -6.78 -11.25
N PHE A 57 -0.81 -6.53 -12.33
CA PHE A 57 -1.43 -5.26 -12.60
C PHE A 57 -2.88 -5.17 -12.12
N LEU A 58 -3.26 -3.98 -11.70
CA LEU A 58 -4.60 -3.61 -11.29
C LEU A 58 -4.97 -2.28 -11.93
N TYR A 59 -6.18 -2.17 -12.48
CA TYR A 59 -6.69 -0.87 -12.94
C TYR A 59 -7.12 -0.02 -11.74
N TYR A 60 -7.04 1.30 -11.87
CA TYR A 60 -7.25 2.21 -10.72
C TYR A 60 -8.66 2.08 -10.14
N GLU A 61 -9.65 1.88 -11.01
CA GLU A 61 -11.06 1.66 -10.67
C GLU A 61 -11.31 0.33 -9.93
N GLN A 62 -10.41 -0.64 -10.03
CA GLN A 62 -10.54 -1.96 -9.40
C GLN A 62 -9.97 -2.01 -7.98
N ILE A 63 -9.20 -1.00 -7.56
CA ILE A 63 -8.54 -0.95 -6.25
C ILE A 63 -9.53 -1.22 -5.12
N THR A 64 -10.68 -0.55 -5.12
CA THR A 64 -11.67 -0.68 -4.05
C THR A 64 -12.19 -2.10 -3.92
N THR A 65 -12.57 -2.72 -5.04
CA THR A 65 -13.09 -4.09 -5.06
C THR A 65 -11.99 -5.08 -4.66
N PHE A 66 -10.78 -4.92 -5.20
CA PHE A 66 -9.62 -5.74 -4.84
C PHE A 66 -9.35 -5.75 -3.33
N ILE A 67 -9.30 -4.58 -2.69
CA ILE A 67 -9.07 -4.49 -1.26
C ILE A 67 -10.22 -5.17 -0.51
N LYS A 68 -11.47 -4.86 -0.85
CA LYS A 68 -12.66 -5.41 -0.16
C LYS A 68 -12.75 -6.92 -0.26
N ASP A 69 -12.51 -7.50 -1.43
CA ASP A 69 -12.56 -8.95 -1.63
C ASP A 69 -11.48 -9.66 -0.78
N PHE A 70 -10.32 -9.02 -0.63
CA PHE A 70 -9.20 -9.59 0.12
C PHE A 70 -9.36 -9.47 1.63
N VAL A 71 -9.75 -8.29 2.12
CA VAL A 71 -9.79 -7.98 3.56
C VAL A 71 -11.16 -8.21 4.20
N GLN A 72 -12.23 -8.24 3.40
CA GLN A 72 -13.62 -8.30 3.85
C GLN A 72 -13.90 -7.20 4.89
N ASP A 73 -14.48 -7.54 6.05
CA ASP A 73 -14.76 -6.59 7.14
C ASP A 73 -13.64 -6.55 8.21
N ALA A 74 -12.49 -7.17 7.94
CA ALA A 74 -11.43 -7.26 8.93
C ALA A 74 -10.78 -5.90 9.24
N PRO A 75 -10.21 -5.71 10.45
CA PRO A 75 -9.41 -4.53 10.79
C PRO A 75 -8.15 -4.42 9.94
N ILE A 76 -7.83 -3.19 9.55
CA ILE A 76 -6.71 -2.84 8.67
C ILE A 76 -5.75 -1.91 9.39
N PHE A 77 -4.45 -2.19 9.24
CA PHE A 77 -3.36 -1.32 9.66
C PHE A 77 -2.66 -0.77 8.44
N VAL A 78 -2.37 0.52 8.44
CA VAL A 78 -1.65 1.19 7.34
C VAL A 78 -0.56 2.07 7.91
N LYS A 79 0.53 2.26 7.18
CA LYS A 79 1.62 3.13 7.60
C LYS A 79 1.47 4.54 7.04
N GLY A 80 0.99 5.48 7.84
CA GLY A 80 0.99 6.91 7.56
C GLY A 80 -0.36 7.55 7.29
N HIS A 81 -0.51 8.74 7.86
CA HIS A 81 -1.77 9.47 7.96
C HIS A 81 -2.44 9.76 6.60
N GLN A 82 -1.67 10.18 5.60
CA GLN A 82 -2.21 10.43 4.26
C GLN A 82 -2.75 9.17 3.59
N LYS A 83 -2.08 8.01 3.78
CA LYS A 83 -2.52 6.73 3.24
C LYS A 83 -3.78 6.23 3.96
N LYS A 84 -3.86 6.43 5.28
CA LYS A 84 -5.07 6.21 6.07
C LYS A 84 -6.25 7.02 5.53
N GLN A 85 -6.09 8.34 5.43
CA GLN A 85 -7.14 9.22 4.90
C GLN A 85 -7.58 8.84 3.48
N TRP A 86 -6.66 8.37 2.65
CA TRP A 86 -6.98 7.90 1.30
C TRP A 86 -7.77 6.58 1.34
N LEU A 87 -7.36 5.60 2.16
CA LEU A 87 -8.09 4.34 2.33
C LEU A 87 -9.49 4.56 2.89
N GLU A 88 -9.64 5.44 3.89
CA GLU A 88 -10.94 5.78 4.50
C GLU A 88 -11.94 6.38 3.51
N ARG A 89 -11.48 6.89 2.34
CA ARG A 89 -12.36 7.40 1.28
C ARG A 89 -12.89 6.30 0.36
N ILE A 90 -12.22 5.15 0.27
CA ILE A 90 -12.54 4.09 -0.69
C ILE A 90 -13.14 2.84 -0.04
N ILE A 91 -12.86 2.60 1.25
CA ILE A 91 -13.40 1.48 2.02
C ILE A 91 -13.92 1.93 3.38
N THR A 92 -14.81 1.13 3.98
CA THR A 92 -15.51 1.44 5.25
C THR A 92 -14.95 0.67 6.45
N ASN A 93 -13.86 -0.08 6.27
CA ASN A 93 -13.23 -0.86 7.32
C ASN A 93 -12.69 0.03 8.43
N HIS A 94 -12.51 -0.55 9.63
CA HIS A 94 -11.75 0.10 10.69
C HIS A 94 -10.26 0.14 10.32
N ILE A 95 -9.75 1.35 10.04
CA ILE A 95 -8.36 1.58 9.62
C ILE A 95 -7.59 2.28 10.73
N THR A 96 -6.48 1.67 11.16
CA THR A 96 -5.55 2.21 12.15
C THR A 96 -4.24 2.63 11.48
N ASP A 97 -3.77 3.85 11.75
CA ASP A 97 -2.40 4.22 11.36
C ASP A 97 -1.44 3.56 12.34
N LEU A 98 -0.44 2.85 11.83
CA LEU A 98 0.59 2.22 12.66
C LEU A 98 1.35 3.24 13.53
N TYR A 99 1.43 4.51 13.12
CA TYR A 99 1.99 5.56 13.97
C TYR A 99 1.14 5.82 15.22
N ASP A 100 -0.19 5.76 15.10
CA ASP A 100 -1.11 5.91 16.23
C ASP A 100 -1.00 4.72 17.20
N ALA A 101 -0.60 3.55 16.70
CA ALA A 101 -0.37 2.33 17.47
C ALA A 101 1.03 2.26 18.13
N GLY A 102 1.81 3.34 18.09
CA GLY A 102 3.14 3.40 18.70
C GLY A 102 4.27 2.79 17.86
N CYS A 103 4.02 2.48 16.58
CA CYS A 103 5.06 2.05 15.66
C CYS A 103 5.89 3.29 15.27
N PRO A 104 7.20 3.37 15.60
CA PRO A 104 7.97 4.58 15.37
C PRO A 104 8.13 4.88 13.88
N ARG A 105 8.23 6.17 13.54
CA ARG A 105 8.77 6.58 12.23
C ARG A 105 10.21 6.08 12.17
N TYR A 106 10.61 5.48 11.06
CA TYR A 106 12.03 5.27 10.78
C TYR A 106 12.68 6.65 10.80
N SER A 107 13.52 6.90 11.80
CA SER A 107 14.28 8.14 11.86
C SER A 107 15.39 8.01 10.82
N GLN A 108 15.79 9.11 10.17
CA GLN A 108 16.88 9.08 9.17
C GLN A 108 18.20 8.46 9.69
N LYS A 109 18.36 8.33 11.01
CA LYS A 109 19.51 7.67 11.65
C LYS A 109 19.50 6.14 11.48
N ASP A 110 18.34 5.53 11.23
CA ASP A 110 18.20 4.07 11.15
C ASP A 110 18.51 3.51 9.74
N ILE A 111 18.61 4.39 8.72
CA ILE A 111 18.86 4.01 7.33
C ILE A 111 20.32 3.56 7.10
N GLN A 112 21.28 4.05 7.89
CA GLN A 112 22.69 3.67 7.71
C GLN A 112 22.99 2.21 8.07
N ILE A 113 22.10 1.50 8.77
CA ILE A 113 22.34 0.12 9.19
C ILE A 113 21.83 -0.90 8.14
N GLN A 114 20.92 -0.51 7.24
CA GLN A 114 20.34 -1.42 6.24
C GLN A 114 21.02 -1.40 4.85
N THR A 115 22.05 -0.57 4.64
CA THR A 115 22.82 -0.56 3.37
C THR A 115 24.08 -1.42 3.40
N LEU A 116 24.13 -2.40 4.29
CA LEU A 116 25.15 -3.45 4.31
C LEU A 116 24.43 -4.79 4.21
N PHE A 117 24.10 -5.23 2.99
CA PHE A 117 24.18 -6.60 2.46
C PHE A 117 23.77 -6.58 0.99
#